data_AF-C7R1I5-F1
#
_entry.id   AF-C7R1I5-F1
#
_cell.length_a   1.000
_cell.length_b   1.000
_cell.length_c   1.000
_cell.angle_alpha   90.00
_cell.angle_beta   90.00
_cell.angle_gamma   90.00
#
_symmetry.space_group_name_H-M   'P 1'
#
loop_
_entity.id
_entity.type
_entity.pdbx_description
1 polymer ?
#
loop_
_entity_poly.entity_id
_entity_poly.type
_entity_poly.pdbx_seq_one_letter_code
_entity_poly.pdbx_strand_id
1 'polypeptide(L)'
;MAAEPIQGLRYPAGGDEPDGPAGVKNLADDVVKLTNMRFASVAARDATLVGGSAPVDGMECFTGSGTTEVKWLRHNGQWVRLYESSAWVDISITGFTGSLGYRKYGNLVQVQGEITGTFSTGSTNLGQMPSELIPSRGNARGAAIFGGGYPGASFVTTSGAIGVTHQTGASRNNPSFTIIYMVG
;
A
#
# COMPACT_ATOMS: atom_id res chain seq x y z
N MET A 1 -16.92 -5.02 39.48
CA MET A 1 -15.62 -4.68 38.85
C MET A 1 -15.60 -5.30 37.48
N ALA A 2 -15.17 -4.58 36.44
CA ALA A 2 -14.97 -5.17 35.12
C ALA A 2 -13.92 -6.29 35.25
N ALA A 3 -14.34 -7.54 35.05
CA ALA A 3 -13.49 -8.71 35.28
C ALA A 3 -12.66 -9.07 34.05
N GLU A 4 -13.04 -8.53 32.88
CA GLU A 4 -12.30 -8.76 31.65
C GLU A 4 -11.56 -7.48 31.24
N PRO A 5 -10.22 -7.53 31.15
CA PRO A 5 -9.46 -6.40 30.64
C PRO A 5 -9.80 -6.16 29.16
N ILE A 6 -10.00 -4.89 28.81
CA ILE A 6 -9.99 -4.48 27.41
C ILE A 6 -8.63 -4.90 26.83
N GLN A 7 -8.65 -5.86 25.91
CA GLN A 7 -7.46 -6.34 25.17
C GLN A 7 -6.33 -6.92 26.04
N GLY A 8 -6.64 -7.54 27.19
CA GLY A 8 -5.63 -8.22 28.00
C GLY A 8 -4.68 -7.29 28.78
N LEU A 9 -4.94 -5.97 28.78
CA LEU A 9 -4.20 -5.01 29.59
C LEU A 9 -4.39 -5.29 31.08
N ARG A 10 -3.30 -5.34 31.86
CA ARG A 10 -3.41 -5.52 33.30
C ARG A 10 -4.13 -4.33 33.93
N TYR A 11 -5.18 -4.60 34.72
CA TYR A 11 -5.74 -3.59 35.60
C TYR A 11 -4.73 -3.28 36.72
N PRO A 12 -4.53 -2.01 37.10
CA PRO A 12 -3.83 -1.68 38.33
C PRO A 12 -4.54 -2.39 39.49
N ALA A 13 -3.79 -3.13 40.31
CA ALA A 13 -4.34 -3.63 41.56
C ALA A 13 -4.74 -2.41 42.40
N GLY A 14 -6.02 -2.28 42.77
CA GLY A 14 -6.58 -1.10 43.42
C GLY A 14 -6.11 -0.87 44.87
N GLY A 15 -4.93 -1.35 45.25
CA GLY A 15 -4.28 -1.07 46.52
C GLY A 15 -3.07 -0.15 46.30
N ASP A 16 -2.88 0.83 47.18
CA ASP A 16 -1.69 1.67 47.26
C ASP A 16 -0.44 0.83 47.64
N GLU A 17 -0.05 -0.13 46.79
CA GLU A 17 1.27 -0.74 46.95
C GLU A 17 2.34 0.32 46.64
N PRO A 18 3.39 0.47 47.46
CA PRO A 18 4.37 1.57 47.38
C PRO A 18 5.23 1.64 46.09
N ASP A 19 4.90 0.88 45.05
CA ASP A 19 5.69 0.75 43.83
C ASP A 19 4.92 1.19 42.57
N GLY A 20 4.40 2.41 42.62
CA GLY A 20 3.86 3.12 41.45
C GLY A 20 4.78 3.06 40.22
N PRO A 21 6.12 3.19 40.35
CA PRO A 21 7.04 2.99 39.24
C PRO A 21 6.94 1.61 38.57
N ALA A 22 6.87 0.51 39.33
CA ALA A 22 6.68 -0.83 38.75
C ALA A 22 5.33 -0.99 38.06
N GLY A 23 4.25 -0.43 38.63
CA GLY A 23 2.93 -0.41 38.01
C GLY A 23 2.91 0.31 36.65
N VAL A 24 3.52 1.49 36.58
CA VAL A 24 3.65 2.26 35.34
C VAL A 24 4.51 1.53 34.31
N LYS A 25 5.61 0.91 34.73
CA LYS A 25 6.46 0.09 33.83
C LYS A 25 5.68 -1.09 33.24
N ASN A 26 4.93 -1.82 34.06
CA ASN A 26 4.13 -2.96 33.61
C ASN A 26 3.06 -2.55 32.58
N LEU A 27 2.39 -1.41 32.81
CA LEU A 27 1.44 -0.86 31.85
C LEU A 27 2.13 -0.43 30.55
N ALA A 28 3.29 0.24 30.64
CA ALA A 28 4.06 0.63 29.47
C ALA A 28 4.49 -0.60 28.64
N ASP A 29 4.96 -1.67 29.29
CA ASP A 29 5.34 -2.92 28.62
C ASP A 29 4.14 -3.59 27.92
N ASP A 30 2.94 -3.48 28.49
CA ASP A 30 1.70 -3.99 27.89
C ASP A 30 1.24 -3.11 26.70
N VAL A 31 1.31 -1.79 26.84
CA VAL A 31 0.86 -0.82 25.81
C VAL A 31 1.82 -0.75 24.62
N VAL A 32 3.14 -0.84 24.83
CA VAL A 32 4.13 -0.80 23.74
C VAL A 32 3.84 -1.86 22.69
N LYS A 33 3.38 -3.06 23.10
CA LYS A 33 2.99 -4.15 22.21
C LYS A 33 1.77 -3.85 21.34
N LEU A 34 0.96 -2.89 21.75
CA LEU A 34 -0.24 -2.42 21.06
C LEU A 34 0.04 -1.17 20.19
N THR A 35 1.24 -0.60 20.27
CA THR A 35 1.65 0.54 19.43
C THR A 35 2.35 0.11 18.15
N ASN A 36 2.14 0.87 17.07
CA ASN A 36 2.85 0.66 15.82
C ASN A 36 4.32 1.10 15.97
N MET A 37 5.22 0.13 16.19
CA MET A 37 6.65 0.39 16.38
C MET A 37 7.36 0.65 15.04
N ARG A 38 8.46 1.42 15.06
CA ARG A 38 9.29 1.71 13.88
C ARG A 38 10.73 1.29 14.12
N PHE A 39 11.32 0.58 13.18
CA PHE A 39 12.70 0.10 13.22
C PHE A 39 13.47 0.52 11.96
N ALA A 40 14.78 0.76 12.09
CA ALA A 40 15.62 1.11 10.95
C ALA A 40 15.75 -0.05 9.92
N SER A 41 15.68 -1.30 10.38
CA SER A 41 15.79 -2.49 9.53
C SER A 41 15.12 -3.71 10.17
N VAL A 42 14.98 -4.79 9.40
CA VAL A 42 14.52 -6.10 9.90
C VAL A 42 15.44 -6.64 10.99
N ALA A 43 16.76 -6.52 10.81
CA ALA A 43 17.72 -6.95 11.82
C ALA A 43 17.59 -6.15 13.13
N ALA A 44 17.34 -4.84 13.04
CA ALA A 44 17.12 -4.00 14.23
C ALA A 44 15.84 -4.39 14.97
N ARG A 45 14.75 -4.70 14.23
CA ARG A 45 13.52 -5.25 14.80
C ARG A 45 13.79 -6.56 15.54
N ASP A 46 14.43 -7.51 14.87
CA ASP A 46 14.65 -8.86 15.41
C ASP A 46 15.61 -8.84 16.62
N ALA A 47 16.55 -7.89 16.67
CA ALA A 47 17.42 -7.68 17.84
C ALA A 47 16.70 -7.00 19.02
N THR A 48 15.70 -6.16 18.75
CA THR A 48 14.96 -5.42 19.79
C THR A 48 13.82 -6.24 20.38
N LEU A 49 13.10 -7.00 19.56
CA LEU A 49 11.92 -7.76 19.94
C LEU A 49 12.31 -9.17 20.43
N VAL A 50 12.96 -9.22 21.59
CA VAL A 50 13.43 -10.45 22.25
C VAL A 50 13.00 -10.47 23.72
N GLY A 51 13.04 -11.66 24.34
CA GLY A 51 12.74 -11.83 25.77
C GLY A 51 11.33 -11.37 26.15
N GLY A 52 11.22 -10.50 27.17
CA GLY A 52 9.94 -9.94 27.63
C GLY A 52 9.21 -9.07 26.59
N SER A 53 9.93 -8.62 25.57
CA SER A 53 9.43 -7.85 24.42
C SER A 53 9.34 -8.69 23.14
N ALA A 54 9.37 -10.03 23.28
CA ALA A 54 9.21 -10.93 22.14
C ALA A 54 7.89 -10.63 21.38
N PRO A 55 7.89 -10.75 20.04
CA PRO A 55 6.75 -10.40 19.24
C PRO A 55 5.62 -11.41 19.44
N VAL A 56 4.41 -10.88 19.65
CA VAL A 56 3.17 -11.66 19.77
C VAL A 56 2.35 -11.54 18.50
N ASP A 57 1.53 -12.54 18.20
CA ASP A 57 0.62 -12.47 17.05
C ASP A 57 -0.35 -11.28 17.19
N GLY A 58 -0.62 -10.62 16.06
CA GLY A 58 -1.37 -9.36 15.99
C GLY A 58 -0.49 -8.11 16.11
N MET A 59 0.77 -8.23 16.54
CA MET A 59 1.68 -7.09 16.61
C MET A 59 2.00 -6.55 15.22
N GLU A 60 1.96 -5.22 15.08
CA GLU A 60 2.34 -4.52 13.86
C GLU A 60 3.62 -3.69 14.07
N CYS A 61 4.45 -3.59 13.02
CA CYS A 61 5.59 -2.68 13.02
C CYS A 61 5.98 -2.25 11.61
N PHE A 62 6.79 -1.19 11.52
CA PHE A 62 7.45 -0.75 10.30
C PHE A 62 8.95 -0.99 10.36
N THR A 63 9.56 -1.36 9.23
CA THR A 63 11.01 -1.38 9.06
C THR A 63 11.42 -0.52 7.88
N GLY A 64 12.61 0.09 7.93
CA GLY A 64 13.13 0.92 6.85
C GLY A 64 12.54 2.33 6.85
N SER A 65 12.74 3.05 5.76
CA SER A 65 12.21 4.40 5.56
C SER A 65 11.99 4.73 4.09
N GLY A 66 11.12 5.70 3.81
CA GLY A 66 10.86 6.20 2.45
C GLY A 66 10.41 5.08 1.49
N THR A 67 11.12 4.92 0.38
CA THR A 67 10.83 3.90 -0.66
C THR A 67 11.26 2.49 -0.27
N THR A 68 11.75 2.27 0.95
CA THR A 68 12.10 0.95 1.49
C THR A 68 11.28 0.60 2.73
N GLU A 69 10.27 1.43 3.06
CA GLU A 69 9.42 1.20 4.21
C GLU A 69 8.52 -0.02 3.99
N VAL A 70 8.57 -0.94 4.96
CA VAL A 70 7.77 -2.16 4.97
C VAL A 70 6.95 -2.21 6.26
N LYS A 71 5.62 -2.36 6.12
CA LYS A 71 4.72 -2.69 7.24
C LYS A 71 4.65 -4.21 7.40
N TRP A 72 4.81 -4.65 8.63
CA TRP A 72 4.75 -6.06 9.03
C TRP A 72 3.60 -6.31 10.00
N LEU A 73 3.04 -7.51 9.93
CA LEU A 73 2.11 -8.06 10.91
C LEU A 73 2.66 -9.40 11.39
N ARG A 74 2.70 -9.61 12.70
CA ARG A 74 3.01 -10.92 13.27
C ARG A 74 1.76 -11.80 13.19
N HIS A 75 1.84 -12.92 12.49
CA HIS A 75 0.74 -13.86 12.33
C HIS A 75 1.26 -15.30 12.34
N ASN A 76 0.67 -16.17 13.17
CA ASN A 76 1.06 -17.56 13.37
C ASN A 76 2.56 -17.72 13.67
N GLY A 77 3.11 -16.85 14.52
CA GLY A 77 4.52 -16.88 14.90
C GLY A 77 5.48 -16.49 13.77
N GLN A 78 4.99 -15.85 12.70
CA GLN A 78 5.81 -15.38 11.58
C GLN A 78 5.52 -13.91 11.28
N TRP A 79 6.54 -13.19 10.79
CA TRP A 79 6.35 -11.82 10.30
C TRP A 79 5.89 -11.86 8.85
N VAL A 80 4.67 -11.38 8.61
CA VAL A 80 4.08 -11.26 7.28
C VAL A 80 4.22 -9.82 6.81
N ARG A 81 4.67 -9.62 5.56
CA ARG A 81 4.70 -8.29 4.92
C ARG A 81 3.28 -7.92 4.51
N LEU A 82 2.78 -6.80 5.03
CA LEU A 82 1.48 -6.25 4.62
C LEU A 82 1.62 -5.20 3.52
N TYR A 83 2.63 -4.35 3.63
CA TYR A 83 2.84 -3.21 2.75
C TYR A 83 4.32 -3.05 2.49
N GLU A 84 4.70 -2.88 1.24
CA GLU A 84 6.03 -2.48 0.83
C GLU A 84 5.83 -1.43 -0.26
N SER A 85 6.22 -0.18 0.01
CA SER A 85 6.12 0.88 -0.98
C SER A 85 7.34 0.81 -1.89
N SER A 86 7.17 0.58 -3.19
CA SER A 86 8.26 0.67 -4.15
C SER A 86 8.58 2.12 -4.52
N ALA A 87 9.69 2.38 -5.20
CA ALA A 87 9.86 3.62 -5.94
C ALA A 87 8.84 3.71 -7.11
N TRP A 88 8.63 4.93 -7.62
CA TRP A 88 7.93 5.14 -8.88
C TRP A 88 8.78 4.58 -10.04
N VAL A 89 8.13 3.89 -10.97
CA VAL A 89 8.77 3.30 -12.16
C VAL A 89 8.07 3.80 -13.41
N ASP A 90 8.83 4.43 -14.29
CA ASP A 90 8.32 4.93 -15.56
C ASP A 90 8.11 3.81 -16.57
N ILE A 91 7.06 3.93 -17.37
CA ILE A 91 6.72 3.05 -18.49
C ILE A 91 6.82 3.86 -19.77
N SER A 92 7.50 3.29 -20.77
CA SER A 92 7.61 3.93 -22.09
C SER A 92 6.24 4.12 -22.75
N ILE A 93 6.03 5.32 -23.28
CA ILE A 93 4.80 5.69 -23.99
C ILE A 93 5.00 5.49 -25.50
N THR A 94 4.02 4.91 -26.19
CA THR A 94 4.06 4.69 -27.64
C THR A 94 3.22 5.72 -28.38
N GLY A 95 3.83 6.56 -29.21
CA GLY A 95 3.11 7.48 -30.11
C GLY A 95 2.54 8.75 -29.47
N PHE A 96 2.82 8.97 -28.18
CA PHE A 96 2.40 10.15 -27.42
C PHE A 96 3.54 10.68 -26.54
N THR A 97 3.35 11.84 -25.92
CA THR A 97 4.27 12.40 -24.92
C THR A 97 3.58 12.47 -23.55
N GLY A 98 4.34 12.69 -22.48
CA GLY A 98 3.80 12.82 -21.12
C GLY A 98 4.47 11.88 -20.11
N SER A 99 3.78 11.61 -19.01
CA SER A 99 4.21 10.67 -17.98
C SER A 99 3.29 9.45 -17.93
N LEU A 100 3.88 8.28 -17.81
CA LEU A 100 3.18 7.03 -17.57
C LEU A 100 4.08 6.18 -16.68
N GLY A 101 3.51 5.61 -15.63
CA GLY A 101 4.29 4.80 -14.71
C GLY A 101 3.43 4.15 -13.66
N TYR A 102 4.09 3.45 -12.76
CA TYR A 102 3.45 2.73 -11.69
C TYR A 102 4.24 2.75 -10.39
N ARG A 103 3.56 2.37 -9.32
CA ARG A 103 4.14 2.07 -8.03
C ARG A 103 3.42 0.89 -7.40
N LYS A 104 4.16 0.05 -6.68
CA LYS A 104 3.66 -1.13 -5.99
C LYS A 104 3.59 -0.86 -4.48
N TYR A 105 2.55 -1.41 -3.87
CA TYR A 105 2.26 -1.36 -2.44
C TYR A 105 1.87 -2.76 -1.97
N GLY A 106 2.88 -3.61 -1.69
CA GLY A 106 2.63 -5.05 -1.49
C GLY A 106 2.02 -5.65 -2.76
N ASN A 107 0.85 -6.31 -2.68
CA ASN A 107 0.19 -6.86 -3.87
C ASN A 107 -0.66 -5.83 -4.64
N LEU A 108 -0.80 -4.62 -4.13
CA LEU A 108 -1.54 -3.55 -4.81
C LEU A 108 -0.61 -2.80 -5.76
N VAL A 109 -1.09 -2.54 -6.98
CA VAL A 109 -0.39 -1.76 -7.99
C VAL A 109 -1.23 -0.54 -8.33
N GLN A 110 -0.60 0.63 -8.26
CA GLN A 110 -1.14 1.89 -8.74
C GLN A 110 -0.43 2.25 -10.04
N VAL A 111 -1.20 2.44 -11.12
CA VAL A 111 -0.72 2.96 -12.41
C VAL A 111 -1.29 4.34 -12.58
N GLN A 112 -0.50 5.31 -13.02
CA GLN A 112 -0.97 6.65 -13.35
C GLN A 112 -0.36 7.12 -14.65
N GLY A 113 -1.09 7.99 -15.34
CA GLY A 113 -0.58 8.65 -16.53
C GLY A 113 -1.16 10.04 -16.71
N GLU A 114 -0.33 10.93 -17.20
CA GLU A 114 -0.66 12.26 -17.70
C GLU A 114 -0.11 12.35 -19.12
N ILE A 115 -0.97 12.03 -20.09
CA ILE A 115 -0.57 11.92 -21.49
C ILE A 115 -0.89 13.23 -22.20
N THR A 116 -0.05 13.61 -23.15
CA THR A 116 -0.26 14.74 -24.05
C THR A 116 -0.43 14.22 -25.48
N GLY A 117 -1.49 14.66 -26.15
CA GLY A 117 -1.80 14.25 -27.52
C GLY A 117 -3.29 14.18 -27.79
N THR A 118 -3.64 13.74 -29.01
CA THR A 118 -5.02 13.64 -29.49
C THR A 118 -5.46 12.18 -29.61
N PHE A 119 -6.61 11.88 -29.03
CA PHE A 119 -7.19 10.56 -28.91
C PHE A 119 -8.50 10.51 -29.70
N SER A 120 -8.59 9.56 -30.62
CA SER A 120 -9.84 9.27 -31.31
C SER A 120 -10.80 8.53 -30.37
N THR A 121 -12.10 8.62 -30.68
CA THR A 121 -13.12 7.82 -29.98
C THR A 121 -12.77 6.33 -30.05
N GLY A 122 -12.94 5.61 -28.93
CA GLY A 122 -12.56 4.21 -28.82
C GLY A 122 -11.48 3.98 -27.77
N SER A 123 -10.71 2.91 -27.93
CA SER A 123 -9.60 2.55 -27.02
C SER A 123 -8.26 2.88 -27.66
N THR A 124 -7.32 3.36 -26.84
CA THR A 124 -5.95 3.65 -27.27
C THR A 124 -4.97 3.03 -26.29
N ASN A 125 -4.03 2.24 -26.80
CA ASN A 125 -2.93 1.68 -26.03
C ASN A 125 -1.82 2.72 -25.89
N LEU A 126 -1.31 2.88 -24.69
CA LEU A 126 -0.30 3.88 -24.32
C LEU A 126 1.05 3.24 -24.02
N GLY A 127 1.05 2.08 -23.35
CA GLY A 127 2.26 1.40 -22.90
C GLY A 127 1.97 -0.03 -22.46
N GLN A 128 2.97 -0.66 -21.88
CA GLN A 128 2.94 -2.09 -21.52
C GLN A 128 3.39 -2.28 -20.07
N MET A 129 2.60 -3.00 -19.27
CA MET A 129 3.00 -3.41 -17.93
C MET A 129 4.06 -4.52 -17.99
N PRO A 130 5.00 -4.52 -17.04
CA PRO A 130 5.86 -5.68 -16.78
C PRO A 130 5.04 -6.94 -16.49
N SER A 131 5.53 -8.09 -16.97
CA SER A 131 4.78 -9.37 -16.94
C SER A 131 4.34 -9.80 -15.55
N GLU A 132 5.14 -9.52 -14.54
CA GLU A 132 4.92 -9.88 -13.14
C GLU A 132 3.89 -8.99 -12.44
N LEU A 133 3.44 -7.91 -13.09
CA LEU A 133 2.46 -6.97 -12.56
C LEU A 133 1.16 -6.98 -13.37
N ILE A 134 1.01 -7.89 -14.33
CA ILE A 134 -0.22 -7.99 -15.11
C ILE A 134 -1.37 -8.44 -14.20
N PRO A 135 -2.57 -7.82 -14.30
CA PRO A 135 -3.73 -8.26 -13.54
C PRO A 135 -4.05 -9.75 -13.80
N SER A 136 -4.11 -10.55 -12.75
CA SER A 136 -4.35 -11.99 -12.86
C SER A 136 -5.82 -12.35 -13.12
N ARG A 137 -6.76 -11.41 -12.88
CA ARG A 137 -8.20 -11.62 -13.03
C ARG A 137 -8.85 -10.51 -13.85
N GLY A 138 -8.93 -10.74 -15.16
CA GLY A 138 -9.58 -9.83 -16.10
C GLY A 138 -8.86 -8.48 -16.21
N ASN A 139 -9.47 -7.56 -16.95
CA ASN A 139 -8.88 -6.23 -17.14
C ASN A 139 -9.08 -5.38 -15.88
N ALA A 140 -8.00 -4.81 -15.36
CA ALA A 140 -8.09 -3.74 -14.38
C ALA A 140 -8.61 -2.47 -15.05
N ARG A 141 -9.45 -1.71 -14.35
CA ARG A 141 -10.08 -0.50 -14.88
C ARG A 141 -9.94 0.65 -13.89
N GLY A 142 -9.81 1.86 -14.41
CA GLY A 142 -9.79 3.09 -13.65
C GLY A 142 -10.59 4.19 -14.34
N ALA A 143 -10.65 5.35 -13.70
CA ALA A 143 -11.21 6.55 -14.30
C ALA A 143 -10.14 7.28 -15.11
N ALA A 144 -10.56 7.95 -16.19
CA ALA A 144 -9.75 8.90 -16.92
C ALA A 144 -10.54 10.19 -17.12
N ILE A 145 -9.83 11.33 -17.12
CA ILE A 145 -10.39 12.64 -17.45
C ILE A 145 -9.59 13.18 -18.63
N PHE A 146 -10.27 13.49 -19.71
CA PHE A 146 -9.69 14.13 -20.88
C PHE A 146 -9.84 15.65 -20.79
N GLY A 147 -8.97 16.38 -21.48
CA GLY A 147 -8.97 17.83 -21.56
C GLY A 147 -10.35 18.40 -21.90
N GLY A 148 -10.77 19.43 -21.16
CA GLY A 148 -12.14 19.95 -21.17
C GLY A 148 -13.10 19.24 -20.21
N GLY A 149 -12.61 18.35 -19.34
CA GLY A 149 -13.40 17.69 -18.30
C GLY A 149 -14.22 16.50 -18.80
N TYR A 150 -13.86 15.95 -19.96
CA TYR A 150 -14.61 14.85 -20.56
C TYR A 150 -14.27 13.52 -19.88
N PRO A 151 -15.28 12.74 -19.46
CA PRO A 151 -15.02 11.47 -18.79
C PRO A 151 -14.53 10.41 -19.79
N GLY A 152 -13.68 9.53 -19.31
CA GLY A 152 -13.31 8.28 -19.96
C GLY A 152 -12.94 7.22 -18.93
N ALA A 153 -12.46 6.09 -19.42
CA ALA A 153 -11.92 5.02 -18.59
C ALA A 153 -10.46 4.75 -18.95
N SER A 154 -9.71 4.29 -17.96
CA SER A 154 -8.37 3.73 -18.16
C SER A 154 -8.40 2.23 -17.91
N PHE A 155 -7.47 1.50 -18.49
CA PHE A 155 -7.42 0.04 -18.38
C PHE A 155 -5.99 -0.50 -18.37
N VAL A 156 -5.82 -1.63 -17.67
CA VAL A 156 -4.70 -2.57 -17.87
C VAL A 156 -5.32 -3.90 -18.25
N THR A 157 -4.95 -4.43 -19.42
CA THR A 157 -5.48 -5.72 -19.90
C THR A 157 -4.71 -6.90 -19.31
N THR A 158 -5.28 -8.11 -19.44
CA THR A 158 -4.60 -9.36 -19.08
C THR A 158 -3.39 -9.70 -19.97
N SER A 159 -3.17 -8.97 -21.07
CA SER A 159 -1.92 -9.04 -21.84
C SER A 159 -0.92 -7.96 -21.44
N GLY A 160 -1.23 -7.13 -20.44
CA GLY A 160 -0.38 -6.06 -19.93
C GLY A 160 -0.54 -4.72 -20.63
N ALA A 161 -1.35 -4.62 -21.70
CA ALA A 161 -1.55 -3.36 -22.39
C ALA A 161 -2.26 -2.34 -21.49
N ILE A 162 -1.66 -1.16 -21.35
CA ILE A 162 -2.19 -0.01 -20.60
C ILE A 162 -2.80 0.95 -21.59
N GLY A 163 -3.98 1.47 -21.30
CA GLY A 163 -4.63 2.40 -22.20
C GLY A 163 -5.75 3.20 -21.60
N VAL A 164 -6.33 4.04 -22.44
CA VAL A 164 -7.51 4.85 -22.13
C VAL A 164 -8.59 4.64 -23.19
N THR A 165 -9.83 4.91 -22.83
CA THR A 165 -10.96 4.88 -23.74
C THR A 165 -11.96 5.99 -23.43
N HIS A 166 -12.56 6.55 -24.47
CA HIS A 166 -13.68 7.49 -24.36
C HIS A 166 -14.70 7.29 -25.50
N GLN A 167 -15.95 7.71 -25.24
CA GLN A 167 -17.10 7.55 -26.15
C GLN A 167 -17.82 8.89 -26.42
N THR A 168 -17.06 9.98 -26.47
CA THR A 168 -17.61 11.35 -26.46
C THR A 168 -17.93 11.91 -27.85
N GLY A 169 -17.96 11.06 -28.89
CA GLY A 169 -18.36 11.40 -30.25
C GLY A 169 -17.39 12.29 -31.04
N ALA A 170 -16.26 12.67 -30.45
CA ALA A 170 -15.23 13.50 -31.07
C ALA A 170 -13.87 13.19 -30.43
N SER A 171 -12.77 13.51 -31.12
CA SER A 171 -11.44 13.35 -30.58
C SER A 171 -11.23 14.23 -29.33
N ARG A 172 -10.50 13.69 -28.35
CA ARG A 172 -10.21 14.36 -27.07
C ARG A 172 -8.72 14.42 -26.84
N ASN A 173 -8.29 15.36 -26.01
CA ASN A 173 -6.87 15.59 -25.78
C ASN A 173 -6.50 15.32 -24.33
N ASN A 174 -5.22 15.06 -24.12
CA ASN A 174 -4.55 15.13 -22.84
C ASN A 174 -5.22 14.38 -21.67
N PRO A 175 -5.39 13.04 -21.74
CA PRO A 175 -5.98 12.28 -20.66
C PRO A 175 -5.08 12.21 -19.43
N SER A 176 -5.65 12.42 -18.26
CA SER A 176 -5.08 12.04 -16.96
C SER A 176 -5.87 10.89 -16.35
N PHE A 177 -5.18 9.93 -15.74
CA PHE A 177 -5.85 8.75 -15.18
C PHE A 177 -5.10 8.10 -14.03
N THR A 178 -5.83 7.26 -13.28
CA THR A 178 -5.25 6.37 -12.27
C THR A 178 -6.00 5.04 -12.29
N ILE A 179 -5.24 3.94 -12.22
CA ILE A 179 -5.76 2.57 -12.12
C ILE A 179 -5.16 1.97 -10.85
N ILE A 180 -5.99 1.31 -10.04
CA ILE A 180 -5.54 0.58 -8.85
C ILE A 180 -6.07 -0.84 -8.95
N TYR A 181 -5.19 -1.83 -8.80
CA TYR A 181 -5.57 -3.24 -8.82
C TYR A 181 -4.64 -4.09 -7.97
N MET A 182 -5.03 -5.33 -7.71
CA MET A 182 -4.17 -6.31 -7.05
C MET A 182 -3.55 -7.26 -8.07
N VAL A 183 -2.27 -7.53 -7.91
CA VAL A 183 -1.56 -8.64 -8.57
C VAL A 183 -1.86 -9.90 -7.76
N GLY A 184 -2.24 -10.99 -8.44
CA GLY A 184 -2.54 -12.27 -7.79
C GLY A 184 -1.50 -13.33 -8.11
#